data_AF-A0A966U8Q6-F1
#
_entry.id   AF-A0A966U8Q6-F1
#
_cell.length_a   1.000
_cell.length_b   1.000
_cell.length_c   1.000
_cell.angle_alpha   90.00
_cell.angle_beta   90.00
_cell.angle_gamma   90.00
#
_symmetry.space_group_name_H-M   'P 1'
#
loop_
_entity.id
_entity.type
_entity.pdbx_description
1 polymer ?
#
loop_
_entity_poly.entity_id
_entity_poly.type
_entity_poly.pdbx_seq_one_letter_code
_entity_poly.pdbx_strand_id
1 'polypeptide(L)'
;MGIMSEVVANVVLSAEQKKRSRNVGLTLVVLGVIAGAIFTNRPGDAGFKLLDDYVFVIPARPFATALAIVLVALGAVQLMRGLGKITNVALSIATAAFVVGFLTWAASGGSFSFTGMLQDTVARSVPITLGAIAGILCERSGIINISIEGQLLGAAFTGSVVGSILGPWMGIVAAVATGVALSGILAVFAIRYRVDQVIVGFAVNFFALGLTSFLTSRVLTEYPEYNLLTPFKPWAIPLLSDIPVLGTVLFTQTLFVYASVVA
;
A
#
# COMPACT_ATOMS: atom_id res chain seq x y z
N MET A 1 -55.28 -0.74 46.27
CA MET A 1 -55.87 -0.95 44.94
C MET A 1 -55.88 0.40 44.24
N GLY A 2 -55.12 0.54 43.14
CA GLY A 2 -54.79 1.82 42.49
C GLY A 2 -53.67 2.53 43.26
N ILE A 3 -52.57 3.00 42.68
CA ILE A 3 -52.32 3.43 41.31
C ILE A 3 -50.87 3.02 41.00
N MET A 4 -50.75 1.78 40.55
CA MET A 4 -49.52 1.16 40.05
C MET A 4 -49.54 1.21 38.52
N SER A 5 -49.85 2.38 37.94
CA SER A 5 -49.94 2.58 36.50
C SER A 5 -49.21 3.84 36.07
N GLU A 6 -48.28 3.67 35.14
CA GLU A 6 -47.69 4.71 34.28
C GLU A 6 -46.46 5.49 34.75
N VAL A 7 -45.64 4.89 35.63
CA VAL A 7 -44.18 5.06 35.49
C VAL A 7 -43.66 4.01 34.49
N VAL A 8 -44.28 3.96 33.31
CA VAL A 8 -43.63 3.37 32.13
C VAL A 8 -42.74 4.49 31.62
N ALA A 9 -41.51 4.51 32.13
CA ALA A 9 -40.44 5.33 31.59
C ALA A 9 -40.12 4.86 30.16
N ASN A 10 -41.01 5.20 29.22
CA ASN A 10 -40.66 5.31 27.83
C ASN A 10 -39.67 6.47 27.75
N VAL A 11 -38.39 6.15 27.87
CA VAL A 11 -37.33 7.02 27.36
C VAL A 11 -37.58 7.13 25.86
N VAL A 12 -38.41 8.10 25.47
CA VAL A 12 -38.67 8.42 24.08
C VAL A 12 -37.32 8.83 23.50
N LEU A 13 -36.69 7.93 22.76
CA LEU A 13 -35.44 8.20 22.06
C LEU A 13 -35.64 9.47 21.22
N SER A 14 -34.74 10.44 21.39
CA SER A 14 -34.73 11.63 20.55
C SER A 14 -34.72 11.22 19.07
N ALA A 15 -35.34 12.02 18.19
CA ALA A 15 -35.38 11.76 16.75
C ALA A 15 -33.98 11.51 16.16
N GLU A 16 -32.98 12.18 16.72
CA GLU A 16 -31.56 12.01 16.37
C GLU A 16 -31.00 10.65 16.80
N GLN A 17 -31.35 10.17 18.00
CA GLN A 17 -30.95 8.85 18.50
C GLN A 17 -31.61 7.73 17.68
N LYS A 18 -32.88 7.90 17.29
CA LYS A 18 -33.60 6.96 16.41
C LYS A 18 -32.99 6.93 14.99
N LYS A 19 -32.62 8.09 14.44
CA LYS A 19 -31.90 8.20 13.16
C LYS A 19 -30.53 7.54 13.22
N ARG A 20 -29.75 7.79 14.28
CA ARG A 20 -28.44 7.17 14.50
C ARG A 20 -28.54 5.65 14.61
N SER A 21 -29.48 5.15 15.41
CA SER A 21 -29.69 3.70 15.56
C SER A 21 -30.04 3.03 14.22
N ARG A 22 -30.90 3.66 13.42
CA ARG A 22 -31.26 3.18 12.08
C ARG A 22 -30.08 3.16 11.13
N ASN A 23 -29.27 4.22 11.11
CA ASN A 23 -28.10 4.30 10.23
C ASN A 23 -27.08 3.22 10.57
N VAL A 24 -26.79 2.99 11.85
CA VAL A 24 -25.85 1.93 12.27
C VAL A 24 -26.37 0.55 11.89
N GLY A 25 -27.67 0.28 12.13
CA GLY A 25 -28.28 -0.99 11.74
C GLY A 25 -28.20 -1.25 10.23
N LEU A 26 -28.48 -0.23 9.41
CA LEU A 26 -28.34 -0.31 7.95
C LEU A 26 -26.88 -0.56 7.54
N THR A 27 -25.92 0.14 8.14
CA THR A 27 -24.49 -0.08 7.85
C THR A 27 -24.07 -1.53 8.12
N LEU A 28 -24.48 -2.12 9.24
CA LEU A 28 -24.18 -3.51 9.56
C LEU A 28 -24.79 -4.50 8.57
N VAL A 29 -26.06 -4.28 8.18
CA VAL A 29 -26.71 -5.12 7.15
C VAL A 29 -25.97 -5.00 5.81
N VAL A 30 -25.61 -3.78 5.39
CA VAL A 30 -24.87 -3.55 4.14
C VAL A 30 -23.52 -4.23 4.15
N LEU A 31 -22.75 -4.11 5.24
CA LEU A 31 -21.48 -4.81 5.40
C LEU A 31 -21.66 -6.34 5.36
N GLY A 32 -22.70 -6.86 6.02
CA GLY A 32 -23.02 -8.28 5.99
C GLY A 32 -23.39 -8.79 4.60
N VAL A 33 -24.19 -8.03 3.85
CA VAL A 33 -24.55 -8.36 2.45
C VAL A 33 -23.32 -8.31 1.55
N ILE A 34 -22.44 -7.31 1.70
CA ILE A 34 -21.18 -7.24 0.95
C ILE A 34 -20.29 -8.45 1.27
N ALA A 35 -20.12 -8.79 2.54
CA ALA A 35 -19.34 -9.96 2.93
C ALA A 35 -19.93 -11.25 2.34
N GLY A 36 -21.26 -11.39 2.39
CA GLY A 36 -21.97 -12.53 1.82
C GLY A 36 -21.84 -12.62 0.30
N ALA A 37 -21.94 -11.50 -0.42
CA ALA A 37 -21.93 -11.48 -1.88
C ALA A 37 -20.53 -11.50 -2.50
N ILE A 38 -19.53 -10.93 -1.82
CA ILE A 38 -18.16 -10.78 -2.35
C ILE A 38 -17.21 -11.80 -1.71
N PHE A 39 -17.17 -11.89 -0.38
CA PHE A 39 -16.14 -12.65 0.31
C PHE A 39 -16.35 -14.17 0.20
N THR A 40 -17.58 -14.64 0.00
CA THR A 40 -17.90 -16.06 -0.15
C THR A 40 -17.52 -16.65 -1.51
N ASN A 41 -17.27 -15.80 -2.53
CA ASN A 41 -17.04 -16.26 -3.90
C ASN A 41 -15.72 -17.01 -4.06
N ARG A 42 -14.74 -16.80 -3.18
CA ARG A 42 -13.42 -17.45 -3.26
C ARG A 42 -13.33 -18.66 -2.31
N PRO A 43 -13.15 -19.89 -2.82
CA PRO A 43 -12.81 -21.05 -2.00
C PRO A 43 -11.34 -21.04 -1.60
N GLY A 44 -11.05 -21.78 -0.54
CA GLY A 44 -9.70 -22.04 -0.07
C GLY A 44 -9.44 -21.55 1.33
N ASP A 45 -8.21 -21.74 1.74
CA ASP A 45 -7.69 -21.36 3.04
C ASP A 45 -6.86 -20.09 2.90
N ALA A 46 -6.96 -19.20 3.87
CA ALA A 46 -6.19 -17.98 3.96
C ALA A 46 -5.12 -18.16 5.05
N GLY A 47 -3.85 -18.19 4.66
CA GLY A 47 -2.73 -18.25 5.60
C GLY A 47 -2.28 -16.85 6.04
N PHE A 48 -2.00 -16.68 7.33
CA PHE A 48 -1.39 -15.48 7.89
C PHE A 48 -0.12 -15.89 8.64
N LYS A 49 1.03 -15.45 8.14
CA LYS A 49 2.36 -15.75 8.72
C LYS A 49 2.87 -14.53 9.46
N LEU A 50 3.22 -14.71 10.73
CA LEU A 50 3.95 -13.70 11.51
C LEU A 50 5.46 -13.97 11.49
N LEU A 51 5.83 -15.25 11.55
CA LEU A 51 7.19 -15.79 11.41
C LEU A 51 7.11 -16.97 10.44
N ASP A 52 8.21 -17.29 9.75
CA ASP A 52 8.20 -18.28 8.66
C ASP A 52 7.72 -19.68 9.11
N ASP A 53 7.87 -20.00 10.39
CA ASP A 53 7.56 -21.31 10.97
C ASP A 53 6.08 -21.51 11.35
N TYR A 54 5.28 -20.44 11.46
CA TYR A 54 3.89 -20.54 11.90
C TYR A 54 2.92 -19.84 10.95
N VAL A 55 2.01 -20.64 10.39
CA VAL A 55 0.91 -20.17 9.53
C VAL A 55 -0.40 -20.29 10.27
N PHE A 56 -1.01 -19.16 10.60
CA PHE A 56 -2.38 -19.12 11.10
C PHE A 56 -3.34 -19.22 9.91
N VAL A 57 -4.13 -20.29 9.85
CA VAL A 57 -5.00 -20.58 8.70
C VAL A 57 -6.46 -20.30 9.05
N ILE A 58 -7.12 -19.48 8.23
CA ILE A 58 -8.55 -19.19 8.32
C ILE A 58 -9.25 -19.76 7.07
N PRO A 59 -10.21 -20.69 7.23
CA PRO A 59 -11.02 -21.17 6.11
C PRO A 59 -11.87 -20.02 5.53
N ALA A 60 -11.60 -19.60 4.29
CA ALA A 60 -12.10 -18.32 3.79
C ALA A 60 -13.62 -18.31 3.60
N ARG A 61 -14.19 -19.35 2.99
CA ARG A 61 -15.64 -19.45 2.77
C ARG A 61 -16.44 -19.57 4.08
N PRO A 62 -16.13 -20.53 4.98
CA PRO A 62 -16.86 -20.64 6.24
C PRO A 62 -16.77 -19.39 7.12
N PHE A 63 -15.61 -18.73 7.13
CA PHE A 63 -15.44 -17.48 7.85
C PHE A 63 -16.28 -16.35 7.26
N ALA A 64 -16.25 -16.18 5.93
CA ALA A 64 -17.03 -15.16 5.23
C ALA A 64 -18.55 -15.36 5.40
N THR A 65 -19.04 -16.60 5.34
CA THR A 65 -20.47 -16.88 5.55
C THR A 65 -20.89 -16.63 6.99
N ALA A 66 -20.10 -17.06 7.98
CA ALA A 66 -20.37 -16.79 9.39
C ALA A 66 -20.39 -15.27 9.68
N LEU A 67 -19.40 -14.54 9.15
CA LEU A 67 -19.32 -13.08 9.26
C LEU A 67 -20.54 -12.40 8.65
N ALA A 68 -20.94 -12.79 7.44
CA ALA A 68 -22.12 -12.24 6.77
C ALA A 68 -23.41 -12.43 7.59
N ILE A 69 -23.62 -13.66 8.10
CA ILE A 69 -24.79 -14.00 8.94
C ILE A 69 -24.79 -13.15 10.21
N VAL A 70 -23.65 -13.06 10.91
CA VAL A 70 -23.53 -12.30 12.15
C VAL A 70 -23.78 -10.81 11.92
N LEU A 71 -23.20 -10.22 10.87
CA LEU A 71 -23.38 -8.80 10.56
C LEU A 71 -24.82 -8.46 10.18
N VAL A 72 -25.47 -9.30 9.37
CA VAL A 72 -26.89 -9.13 9.03
C VAL A 72 -27.78 -9.29 10.26
N ALA A 73 -27.52 -10.30 11.10
CA ALA A 73 -28.28 -10.53 12.33
C ALA A 73 -28.12 -9.37 13.33
N LEU A 74 -26.89 -8.89 13.56
CA LEU A 74 -26.62 -7.73 14.42
C LEU A 74 -27.26 -6.46 13.88
N GLY A 75 -27.21 -6.26 12.56
CA GLY A 75 -27.88 -5.14 11.90
C GLY A 75 -29.40 -5.20 12.07
N ALA A 76 -30.02 -6.38 11.89
CA ALA A 76 -31.45 -6.58 12.13
C ALA A 76 -31.85 -6.34 13.59
N VAL A 77 -31.07 -6.84 14.56
CA VAL A 77 -31.29 -6.59 16.00
C VAL A 77 -31.17 -5.10 16.32
N GLN A 78 -30.18 -4.41 15.76
CA GLN A 78 -29.99 -2.96 15.93
C GLN A 78 -31.17 -2.17 15.34
N LEU A 79 -31.77 -2.61 14.23
CA LEU A 79 -32.95 -1.97 13.63
C LEU A 79 -34.24 -2.23 14.42
N MET A 80 -34.42 -3.44 14.96
CA MET A 80 -35.64 -3.82 15.68
C MET A 80 -35.66 -3.35 17.14
N ARG A 81 -34.57 -3.57 17.88
CA ARG A 81 -34.51 -3.37 19.34
C ARG A 81 -33.60 -2.22 19.75
N GLY A 82 -32.57 -1.92 18.94
CA GLY A 82 -31.50 -0.97 19.28
C GLY A 82 -30.57 -1.53 20.36
N LEU A 83 -29.25 -1.54 20.12
CA LEU A 83 -28.25 -2.07 21.08
C LEU A 83 -27.81 -1.05 22.15
N GLY A 84 -28.40 0.14 22.18
CA GLY A 84 -28.15 1.17 23.20
C GLY A 84 -26.67 1.51 23.37
N LYS A 85 -26.14 1.35 24.60
CA LYS A 85 -24.74 1.65 24.94
C LYS A 85 -23.72 0.71 24.26
N ILE A 86 -24.15 -0.49 23.87
CA ILE A 86 -23.29 -1.50 23.26
C ILE A 86 -23.11 -1.23 21.75
N THR A 87 -23.96 -0.40 21.13
CA THR A 87 -23.93 -0.11 19.68
C THR A 87 -22.53 0.28 19.17
N ASN A 88 -21.79 1.13 19.88
CA ASN A 88 -20.46 1.55 19.42
C ASN A 88 -19.43 0.42 19.50
N VAL A 89 -19.50 -0.41 20.54
CA VAL A 89 -18.61 -1.57 20.72
C VAL A 89 -18.94 -2.66 19.70
N ALA A 90 -20.22 -2.92 19.49
CA ALA A 90 -20.69 -3.85 18.46
C ALA A 90 -20.24 -3.38 17.07
N LEU A 91 -20.30 -2.07 16.78
CA LEU A 91 -19.83 -1.50 15.53
C LEU A 91 -18.31 -1.64 15.37
N SER A 92 -17.50 -1.33 16.40
CA SER A 92 -16.04 -1.47 16.31
C SER A 92 -15.62 -2.92 16.09
N ILE A 93 -16.27 -3.87 16.79
CA ILE A 93 -16.02 -5.30 16.62
C ILE A 93 -16.45 -5.74 15.22
N ALA A 94 -17.62 -5.30 14.74
CA ALA A 94 -18.12 -5.60 13.40
C ALA A 94 -17.20 -5.08 12.30
N THR A 95 -16.69 -3.85 12.44
CA THR A 95 -15.72 -3.28 11.49
C THR A 95 -14.40 -4.06 11.51
N ALA A 96 -13.87 -4.38 12.70
CA ALA A 96 -12.66 -5.19 12.80
C ALA A 96 -12.85 -6.59 12.18
N ALA A 97 -13.97 -7.26 12.47
CA ALA A 97 -14.30 -8.56 11.89
C ALA A 97 -14.49 -8.49 10.37
N PHE A 98 -15.07 -7.39 9.87
CA PHE A 98 -15.19 -7.13 8.43
C PHE A 98 -13.82 -6.98 7.77
N VAL A 99 -12.89 -6.24 8.38
CA VAL A 99 -11.51 -6.12 7.89
C VAL A 99 -10.81 -7.48 7.88
N VAL A 100 -10.95 -8.28 8.95
CA VAL A 100 -10.41 -9.65 8.97
C VAL A 100 -11.04 -10.52 7.87
N GLY A 101 -12.34 -10.39 7.62
CA GLY A 101 -13.03 -11.10 6.52
C GLY A 101 -12.53 -10.68 5.15
N PHE A 102 -12.28 -9.39 4.96
CA PHE A 102 -11.68 -8.87 3.74
C PHE A 102 -10.26 -9.43 3.53
N LEU A 103 -9.42 -9.39 4.55
CA LEU A 103 -8.06 -9.93 4.48
C LEU A 103 -8.07 -11.44 4.23
N THR A 104 -8.98 -12.17 4.86
CA THR A 104 -9.17 -13.61 4.66
C THR A 104 -9.57 -13.91 3.21
N TRP A 105 -10.52 -13.15 2.66
CA TRP A 105 -10.90 -13.27 1.25
C TRP A 105 -9.74 -12.91 0.30
N ALA A 106 -8.97 -11.87 0.62
CA ALA A 106 -7.84 -11.44 -0.18
C ALA A 106 -6.70 -12.47 -0.20
N ALA A 107 -6.47 -13.17 0.92
CA ALA A 107 -5.47 -14.24 1.03
C ALA A 107 -5.98 -15.63 0.60
N SER A 108 -7.26 -15.76 0.23
CA SER A 108 -7.87 -17.06 -0.09
C SER A 108 -7.10 -17.76 -1.22
N GLY A 109 -6.60 -18.97 -0.93
CA GLY A 109 -5.78 -19.76 -1.86
C GLY A 109 -4.28 -19.47 -1.77
N GLY A 110 -3.85 -18.67 -0.80
CA GLY A 110 -2.45 -18.33 -0.55
C GLY A 110 -2.18 -17.98 0.91
N SER A 111 -1.10 -17.25 1.15
CA SER A 111 -0.75 -16.76 2.48
C SER A 111 -0.14 -15.38 2.45
N PHE A 112 -0.49 -14.53 3.41
CA PHE A 112 0.17 -13.26 3.67
C PHE A 112 1.27 -13.42 4.71
N SER A 113 2.46 -12.91 4.41
CA SER A 113 3.55 -12.77 5.40
C SER A 113 3.58 -11.33 5.90
N PHE A 114 3.32 -11.14 7.19
CA PHE A 114 3.38 -9.81 7.81
C PHE A 114 4.81 -9.24 7.77
N THR A 115 5.81 -10.07 8.09
CA THR A 115 7.23 -9.69 7.99
C THR A 115 7.62 -9.38 6.56
N GLY A 116 7.19 -10.19 5.59
CA GLY A 116 7.42 -9.95 4.16
C GLY A 116 6.80 -8.64 3.68
N MET A 117 5.58 -8.31 4.12
CA MET A 117 4.94 -7.03 3.79
C MET A 117 5.69 -5.83 4.35
N LEU A 118 6.17 -5.92 5.60
CA LEU A 118 6.99 -4.86 6.19
C LEU A 118 8.33 -4.72 5.46
N GLN A 119 8.97 -5.83 5.12
CA GLN A 119 10.21 -5.86 4.36
C GLN A 119 10.05 -5.22 2.97
N ASP A 120 8.97 -5.56 2.26
CA ASP A 120 8.59 -4.98 0.97
C ASP A 120 8.28 -3.48 1.09
N THR A 121 7.63 -3.07 2.17
CA THR A 121 7.32 -1.65 2.43
C THR A 121 8.61 -0.84 2.56
N VAL A 122 9.58 -1.34 3.34
CA VAL A 122 10.90 -0.71 3.47
C VAL A 122 11.60 -0.65 2.11
N ALA A 123 11.67 -1.76 1.37
CA ALA A 123 12.34 -1.79 0.07
C ALA A 123 11.70 -0.85 -0.98
N ARG A 124 10.36 -0.77 -1.01
CA ARG A 124 9.62 0.09 -1.94
C ARG A 124 9.64 1.57 -1.55
N SER A 125 9.93 1.91 -0.29
CA SER A 125 10.09 3.30 0.14
C SER A 125 11.38 3.94 -0.40
N VAL A 126 12.41 3.14 -0.68
CA VAL A 126 13.75 3.61 -1.07
C VAL A 126 13.76 4.64 -2.21
N PRO A 127 13.10 4.42 -3.36
CA PRO A 127 13.14 5.38 -4.46
C PRO A 127 12.51 6.73 -4.09
N ILE A 128 11.47 6.71 -3.25
CA ILE A 128 10.79 7.92 -2.78
C ILE A 128 11.69 8.66 -1.79
N THR A 129 12.31 7.95 -0.84
CA THR A 129 13.26 8.54 0.13
C THR A 129 14.45 9.18 -0.57
N LEU A 130 15.10 8.47 -1.50
CA LEU A 130 16.22 9.00 -2.26
C LEU A 130 15.81 10.20 -3.14
N GLY A 131 14.61 10.15 -3.73
CA GLY A 131 14.04 11.28 -4.45
C GLY A 131 13.81 12.50 -3.55
N ALA A 132 13.26 12.30 -2.35
CA ALA A 132 13.05 13.38 -1.39
C ALA A 132 14.38 14.03 -0.96
N ILE A 133 15.42 13.24 -0.69
CA ILE A 133 16.77 13.74 -0.36
C ILE A 133 17.34 14.56 -1.52
N ALA A 134 17.19 14.08 -2.76
CA ALA A 134 17.60 14.84 -3.95
C ALA A 134 16.84 16.17 -4.07
N GLY A 135 15.54 16.18 -3.80
CA GLY A 135 14.72 17.40 -3.76
C GLY A 135 15.21 18.41 -2.73
N ILE A 136 15.46 17.97 -1.48
CA ILE A 136 16.00 18.80 -0.41
C ILE A 136 17.37 19.40 -0.81
N LEU A 137 18.24 18.61 -1.44
CA LEU A 137 19.54 19.08 -1.91
C LEU A 137 19.40 20.14 -3.00
N CYS A 138 18.47 19.95 -3.94
CA CYS A 138 18.17 20.93 -4.98
C CYS A 138 17.65 22.24 -4.37
N GLU A 139 16.70 22.17 -3.42
CA GLU A 139 16.16 23.35 -2.75
C GLU A 139 17.24 24.16 -2.03
N ARG A 140 18.20 23.48 -1.38
CA ARG A 140 19.36 24.15 -0.76
C ARG A 140 20.23 24.91 -1.75
N SER A 141 20.24 24.51 -3.02
CA SER A 141 20.94 25.21 -4.11
C SER A 141 20.12 26.33 -4.77
N GLY A 142 18.87 26.54 -4.34
CA GLY A 142 17.95 27.52 -4.91
C GLY A 142 17.26 27.05 -6.20
N ILE A 143 17.30 25.75 -6.50
CA ILE A 143 16.66 25.14 -7.66
C ILE A 143 15.59 24.15 -7.19
N ILE A 144 14.35 24.32 -7.64
CA ILE A 144 13.24 23.40 -7.38
C ILE A 144 13.22 22.34 -8.48
N ASN A 145 13.52 21.09 -8.12
CA ASN A 145 13.57 19.98 -9.07
C ASN A 145 12.18 19.38 -9.34
N ILE A 146 11.39 20.04 -10.18
CA ILE A 146 10.06 19.56 -10.58
C ILE A 146 10.14 18.35 -11.54
N SER A 147 11.29 18.09 -12.18
CA SER A 147 11.45 16.98 -13.12
C SER A 147 11.86 15.64 -12.50
N ILE A 148 11.78 15.51 -11.17
CA ILE A 148 12.28 14.33 -10.46
C ILE A 148 11.59 13.02 -10.87
N GLU A 149 10.29 13.07 -11.18
CA GLU A 149 9.53 11.89 -11.61
C GLU A 149 10.03 11.37 -12.97
N GLY A 150 10.27 12.27 -13.92
CA GLY A 150 10.85 11.95 -15.22
C GLY A 150 12.30 11.48 -15.12
N GLN A 151 13.09 12.05 -14.20
CA GLN A 151 14.45 11.60 -13.91
C GLN A 151 14.45 10.16 -13.39
N LEU A 152 13.61 9.85 -12.40
CA LEU A 152 13.46 8.49 -11.85
C LEU A 152 12.99 7.51 -12.91
N LEU A 153 12.00 7.88 -13.73
CA LEU A 153 11.46 7.03 -14.78
C LEU A 153 12.50 6.75 -15.88
N GLY A 154 13.19 7.78 -16.37
CA GLY A 154 14.26 7.64 -17.36
C GLY A 154 15.41 6.80 -16.83
N ALA A 155 15.86 7.05 -15.60
CA ALA A 155 16.91 6.28 -14.95
C ALA A 155 16.52 4.81 -14.75
N ALA A 156 15.28 4.53 -14.33
CA ALA A 156 14.76 3.17 -14.18
C ALA A 156 14.71 2.43 -15.52
N PHE A 157 14.24 3.09 -16.59
CA PHE A 157 14.19 2.50 -17.93
C PHE A 157 15.60 2.17 -18.45
N THR A 158 16.51 3.15 -18.48
CA THR A 158 17.88 2.93 -18.98
C THR A 158 18.62 1.92 -18.10
N GLY A 159 18.46 2.00 -16.78
CA GLY A 159 19.07 1.07 -15.84
C GLY A 159 18.60 -0.37 -16.02
N SER A 160 17.31 -0.58 -16.29
CA SER A 160 16.76 -1.91 -16.58
C SER A 160 17.32 -2.47 -17.89
N VAL A 161 17.32 -1.67 -18.97
CA VAL A 161 17.82 -2.10 -20.28
C VAL A 161 19.31 -2.42 -20.25
N VAL A 162 20.14 -1.50 -19.76
CA VAL A 162 21.58 -1.72 -19.71
C VAL A 162 21.92 -2.80 -18.69
N GLY A 163 21.20 -2.86 -17.57
CA GLY A 163 21.38 -3.86 -16.53
C GLY A 163 21.07 -5.29 -17.00
N SER A 164 20.09 -5.44 -17.89
CA SER A 164 19.73 -6.73 -18.48
C SER A 164 20.80 -7.25 -19.45
N ILE A 165 21.53 -6.35 -20.14
CA ILE A 165 22.53 -6.71 -21.15
C ILE A 165 23.93 -6.86 -20.54
N LEU A 166 24.34 -5.90 -19.70
CA LEU A 166 25.72 -5.77 -19.20
C LEU A 166 25.86 -6.11 -17.71
N GLY A 167 24.75 -6.44 -17.05
CA GLY A 167 24.70 -6.77 -15.63
C GLY A 167 24.30 -5.60 -14.72
N PRO A 168 23.86 -5.90 -13.49
CA PRO A 168 23.12 -4.96 -12.65
C PRO A 168 23.94 -3.72 -12.24
N TRP A 169 25.27 -3.87 -12.06
CA TRP A 169 26.16 -2.74 -11.75
C TRP A 169 26.27 -1.74 -12.90
N MET A 170 26.36 -2.22 -14.15
CA MET A 170 26.35 -1.35 -15.32
C MET A 170 25.00 -0.67 -15.51
N GLY A 171 23.91 -1.34 -15.12
CA GLY A 171 22.59 -0.73 -15.00
C GLY A 171 22.57 0.48 -14.06
N ILE A 172 23.21 0.39 -12.89
CA ILE A 172 23.32 1.55 -11.97
C ILE A 172 24.05 2.71 -12.65
N VAL A 173 25.21 2.44 -13.26
CA VAL A 173 26.02 3.49 -13.92
C VAL A 173 25.20 4.18 -15.01
N ALA A 174 24.48 3.42 -15.82
CA ALA A 174 23.60 3.95 -16.86
C ALA A 174 22.43 4.76 -16.26
N ALA A 175 21.81 4.27 -15.19
CA ALA A 175 20.73 4.98 -14.49
C ALA A 175 21.20 6.34 -13.93
N VAL A 176 22.37 6.37 -13.28
CA VAL A 176 22.98 7.61 -12.76
C VAL A 176 23.30 8.56 -13.91
N ALA A 177 23.89 8.06 -15.01
CA ALA A 177 24.19 8.88 -16.17
C ALA A 177 22.93 9.50 -16.78
N THR A 178 21.84 8.74 -16.92
CA THR A 178 20.55 9.24 -17.39
C THR A 178 19.97 10.29 -16.44
N GLY A 179 19.99 10.05 -15.13
CA GLY A 179 19.54 11.02 -14.13
C GLY A 179 20.32 12.34 -14.20
N VAL A 180 21.65 12.26 -14.29
CA VAL A 180 22.54 13.43 -14.45
C VAL A 180 22.24 14.16 -15.77
N ALA A 181 22.04 13.44 -16.88
CA ALA A 181 21.73 14.05 -18.16
C ALA A 181 20.39 14.81 -18.12
N LEU A 182 19.34 14.18 -17.58
CA LEU A 182 18.02 14.81 -17.45
C LEU A 182 18.01 15.99 -16.47
N SER A 183 18.72 15.86 -15.34
CA SER A 183 18.92 16.99 -14.41
C SER A 183 19.77 18.09 -15.04
N GLY A 184 20.70 17.75 -15.93
CA GLY A 184 21.52 18.70 -16.68
C GLY A 184 20.68 19.59 -17.61
N ILE A 185 19.64 19.03 -18.24
CA ILE A 185 18.67 19.81 -19.01
C ILE A 185 18.04 20.86 -18.11
N LEU A 186 17.48 20.45 -16.97
CA LEU A 186 16.87 21.40 -16.02
C LEU A 186 17.88 22.47 -15.57
N ALA A 187 19.10 22.08 -15.21
CA ALA A 187 20.14 22.98 -14.75
C ALA A 187 20.53 24.02 -15.82
N VAL A 188 20.70 23.60 -17.08
CA VAL A 188 21.04 24.51 -18.19
C VAL A 188 19.91 25.52 -18.40
N PHE A 189 18.66 25.09 -18.48
CA PHE A 189 17.54 26.00 -18.68
C PHE A 189 17.28 26.93 -17.48
N ALA A 190 17.39 26.42 -16.26
CA ALA A 190 17.17 27.18 -15.04
C ALA A 190 18.30 28.20 -14.78
N ILE A 191 19.57 27.78 -14.93
CA ILE A 191 20.73 28.59 -14.54
C ILE A 191 21.19 29.50 -15.68
N ARG A 192 21.39 28.95 -16.89
CA ARG A 192 21.97 29.68 -18.02
C ARG A 192 20.94 30.55 -18.74
N TYR A 193 19.73 30.01 -18.93
CA TYR A 193 18.65 30.65 -19.68
C TYR A 193 17.58 31.30 -18.79
N ARG A 194 17.62 31.06 -17.46
CA ARG A 194 16.68 31.63 -16.48
C ARG A 194 15.22 31.38 -16.83
N VAL A 195 14.94 30.21 -17.40
CA VAL A 195 13.57 29.77 -17.68
C VAL A 195 12.92 29.30 -16.39
N ASP A 196 11.60 29.46 -16.30
CA ASP A 196 10.80 28.95 -15.20
C ASP A 196 11.00 27.42 -15.03
N GLN A 197 11.42 27.04 -13.83
CA GLN A 197 11.78 25.66 -13.47
C GLN A 197 10.58 24.71 -13.49
N VAL A 198 9.36 25.23 -13.25
CA VAL A 198 8.12 24.47 -13.30
C VAL A 198 7.82 24.06 -14.74
N ILE A 199 7.93 25.00 -15.68
CA ILE A 199 7.67 24.74 -17.11
C ILE A 199 8.66 23.70 -17.66
N VAL A 200 9.96 23.91 -17.43
CA VAL A 200 11.00 22.97 -17.86
C VAL A 200 10.84 21.62 -17.17
N GLY A 201 10.50 21.65 -15.87
CA GLY A 201 10.24 20.47 -15.07
C GLY A 201 9.17 19.56 -15.66
N PHE A 202 8.00 20.13 -15.96
CA PHE A 202 6.91 19.41 -16.61
C PHE A 202 7.30 18.91 -18.01
N ALA A 203 8.01 19.71 -18.80
CA ALA A 203 8.47 19.29 -20.12
C ALA A 203 9.38 18.06 -20.04
N VAL A 204 10.32 18.02 -19.10
CA VAL A 204 11.20 16.86 -18.87
C VAL A 204 10.42 15.65 -18.38
N ASN A 205 9.43 15.82 -17.49
CA ASN A 205 8.58 14.72 -17.03
C ASN A 205 7.79 14.10 -18.19
N PHE A 206 7.10 14.92 -18.99
CA PHE A 206 6.33 14.41 -20.13
C PHE A 206 7.22 13.82 -21.21
N PHE A 207 8.39 14.39 -21.44
CA PHE A 207 9.37 13.82 -22.36
C PHE A 207 9.82 12.43 -21.90
N ALA A 208 10.23 12.29 -20.63
CA ALA A 208 10.64 11.00 -20.08
C ALA A 208 9.50 9.98 -20.11
N LEU A 209 8.28 10.37 -19.71
CA LEU A 209 7.10 9.52 -19.78
C LEU A 209 6.81 9.06 -21.22
N GLY A 210 6.70 10.00 -22.16
CA GLY A 210 6.41 9.69 -23.56
C GLY A 210 7.49 8.82 -24.20
N LEU A 211 8.76 9.13 -23.97
CA LEU A 211 9.89 8.40 -24.54
C LEU A 211 9.97 6.97 -24.00
N THR A 212 9.92 6.81 -22.68
CA THR A 212 9.99 5.48 -22.04
C THR A 212 8.77 4.62 -22.38
N SER A 213 7.56 5.19 -22.43
CA SER A 213 6.36 4.47 -22.88
C SER A 213 6.47 4.05 -24.35
N PHE A 214 6.94 4.93 -25.24
CA PHE A 214 7.15 4.61 -26.64
C PHE A 214 8.17 3.49 -26.82
N LEU A 215 9.35 3.60 -26.21
CA LEU A 215 10.39 2.58 -26.32
C LEU A 215 9.95 1.24 -25.71
N THR A 216 9.22 1.26 -24.60
CA THR A 216 8.66 0.02 -24.03
C THR A 216 7.70 -0.66 -25.00
N SER A 217 6.80 0.12 -25.61
CA SER A 217 5.77 -0.41 -26.52
C SER A 217 6.37 -0.88 -27.85
N ARG A 218 7.45 -0.26 -28.32
CA ARG A 218 8.05 -0.54 -29.63
C ARG A 218 9.23 -1.50 -29.59
N VAL A 219 9.97 -1.56 -28.48
CA VAL A 219 11.19 -2.37 -28.35
C VAL A 219 10.98 -3.48 -27.32
N LEU A 220 10.60 -3.13 -26.09
CA LEU A 220 10.53 -4.11 -24.99
C LEU A 220 9.36 -5.10 -25.12
N THR A 221 8.35 -4.76 -25.93
CA THR A 221 7.25 -5.70 -26.23
C THR A 221 7.73 -6.83 -27.16
N GLU A 222 8.65 -6.53 -28.08
CA GLU A 222 9.24 -7.53 -28.98
C GLU A 222 10.41 -8.27 -28.31
N TYR A 223 11.19 -7.56 -27.49
CA TYR A 223 12.37 -8.07 -26.78
C TYR A 223 12.22 -7.90 -25.26
N PRO A 224 11.37 -8.71 -24.59
CA PRO A 224 11.12 -8.58 -23.15
C PRO A 224 12.36 -8.84 -22.30
N GLU A 225 13.35 -9.58 -22.81
CA GLU A 225 14.62 -9.87 -22.14
C GLU A 225 15.43 -8.61 -21.78
N TYR A 226 15.25 -7.51 -22.51
CA TYR A 226 15.87 -6.22 -22.18
C TYR A 226 15.18 -5.49 -21.02
N ASN A 227 14.21 -6.12 -20.36
CA ASN A 227 13.62 -5.63 -19.13
C ASN A 227 13.68 -6.68 -18.00
N LEU A 228 14.52 -7.70 -18.16
CA LEU A 228 14.73 -8.77 -17.19
C LEU A 228 16.10 -8.63 -16.53
N LEU A 229 16.19 -7.72 -15.57
CA LEU A 229 17.40 -7.56 -14.78
C LEU A 229 17.50 -8.62 -13.67
N THR A 230 18.73 -9.05 -13.37
CA THR A 230 19.00 -9.84 -12.16
C THR A 230 18.96 -8.92 -10.95
N PRO A 231 18.05 -9.13 -9.97
CA PRO A 231 17.96 -8.26 -8.80
C PRO A 231 19.21 -8.34 -7.92
N PHE A 232 19.50 -7.25 -7.21
CA PHE A 232 20.53 -7.26 -6.19
C PHE A 232 20.11 -8.17 -5.03
N LYS A 233 21.00 -9.08 -4.64
CA LYS A 233 20.75 -9.95 -3.50
C LYS A 233 20.75 -9.14 -2.20
N PRO A 234 19.76 -9.36 -1.31
CA PRO A 234 19.81 -8.79 0.04
C PRO A 234 21.07 -9.23 0.77
N TRP A 235 21.62 -8.33 1.57
CA TRP A 235 22.74 -8.63 2.46
C TRP A 235 22.22 -8.65 3.90
N ALA A 236 22.30 -9.83 4.52
CA ALA A 236 22.00 -10.01 5.94
C ALA A 236 23.18 -9.53 6.80
N ILE A 237 22.92 -8.59 7.71
CA ILE A 237 23.93 -8.15 8.68
C ILE A 237 24.00 -9.18 9.80
N PRO A 238 25.16 -9.86 10.01
CA PRO A 238 25.29 -10.88 11.04
C PRO A 238 24.89 -10.35 12.42
N LEU A 239 24.36 -11.23 13.29
CA LEU A 239 23.84 -10.91 14.63
C LEU A 239 22.52 -10.12 14.64
N LEU A 240 22.41 -9.07 13.83
CA LEU A 240 21.22 -8.22 13.76
C LEU A 240 20.10 -8.83 12.91
N SER A 241 20.44 -9.65 11.91
CA SER A 241 19.47 -10.38 11.08
C SER A 241 18.65 -11.41 11.86
N ASP A 242 19.17 -11.87 13.00
CA ASP A 242 18.59 -12.98 13.76
C ASP A 242 17.49 -12.51 14.73
N ILE A 243 17.28 -11.19 14.86
CA ILE A 243 16.25 -10.62 15.71
C ILE A 243 14.87 -10.97 15.11
N PRO A 244 13.94 -11.60 15.87
CA PRO A 244 12.61 -11.92 15.36
C PRO A 244 11.89 -10.68 14.85
N VAL A 245 11.26 -10.78 13.67
CA VAL A 245 10.55 -9.70 12.97
C VAL A 245 11.47 -8.56 12.51
N LEU A 246 12.17 -7.88 13.42
CA LEU A 246 13.01 -6.71 13.10
C LEU A 246 14.24 -7.06 12.26
N GLY A 247 14.85 -8.22 12.52
CA GLY A 247 15.97 -8.78 11.77
C GLY A 247 15.67 -8.90 10.29
N THR A 248 14.61 -9.63 9.97
CA THR A 248 14.15 -9.84 8.60
C THR A 248 13.72 -8.54 7.92
N VAL A 249 13.03 -7.65 8.65
CA VAL A 249 12.47 -6.42 8.07
C VAL A 249 13.54 -5.37 7.80
N LEU A 250 14.50 -5.17 8.70
CA LEU A 250 15.48 -4.07 8.61
C LEU A 250 16.89 -4.52 8.25
N PHE A 251 17.30 -5.72 8.67
CA PHE A 251 18.69 -6.18 8.60
C PHE A 251 18.94 -7.29 7.57
N THR A 252 17.94 -7.63 6.77
CA THR A 252 18.03 -8.50 5.58
C THR A 252 17.54 -7.74 4.36
N GLN A 253 18.27 -6.69 3.99
CA GLN A 253 17.88 -5.75 2.94
C GLN A 253 18.97 -5.55 1.89
N THR A 254 18.62 -4.93 0.77
CA THR A 254 19.60 -4.61 -0.28
C THR A 254 20.48 -3.42 0.12
N LEU A 255 21.63 -3.29 -0.55
CA LEU A 255 22.54 -2.15 -0.35
C LEU A 255 21.84 -0.79 -0.45
N PHE A 256 20.85 -0.64 -1.34
CA PHE A 256 20.14 0.62 -1.55
C PHE A 256 19.26 1.00 -0.38
N VAL A 257 18.67 0.01 0.31
CA VAL A 257 17.90 0.26 1.54
C VAL A 257 18.83 0.84 2.59
N TYR A 258 19.95 0.17 2.87
CA TYR A 258 20.92 0.66 3.85
C TYR A 258 21.46 2.04 3.49
N ALA A 259 21.77 2.28 2.21
CA ALA A 259 22.18 3.60 1.74
C ALA A 259 21.12 4.67 2.00
N SER A 260 19.83 4.37 1.76
CA SER A 260 18.75 5.33 1.97
C SER A 260 18.48 5.68 3.44
N VAL A 261 18.86 4.81 4.38
CA VAL A 261 18.72 5.09 5.82
C VAL A 261 19.85 5.97 6.35
N VAL A 262 21.04 5.88 5.75
CA VAL A 262 22.23 6.63 6.20
C VAL A 262 22.35 8.00 5.52
N ALA A 263 21.77 8.16 4.33
CA ALA A 263 21.79 9.40 3.54
C ALA A 263 20.93 10.50 4.15
#